data_AF-A0A8S8X8S9-F1
#
_entry.id   AF-A0A8S8X8S9-F1
#
_cell.length_a   1.000
_cell.length_b   1.000
_cell.length_c   1.000
_cell.angle_alpha   90.00
_cell.angle_beta   90.00
_cell.angle_gamma   90.00
#
_symmetry.space_group_name_H-M   'P 1'
#
loop_
_entity.id
_entity.type
_entity.pdbx_description
1 polymer ?
#
loop_
_entity_poly.entity_id
_entity_poly.type
_entity_poly.pdbx_seq_one_letter_code
_entity_poly.pdbx_strand_id
1 'polypeptide(L)'
;MHAGSIWTLLDHVPDPEIPVISIVELGIVRDVTEGAVVLTPTYTGCPATFAIESAVRTALDKAGFNDIAITRQIDPPWTTDWISETGREKLRAYGIAPPPHSNNLRGTTTPACPQCGSSHTEELSRFGSTPCKALWRCLDCAEPFDHFKCH
;
A
#
# COMPACT_ATOMS: atom_id res chain seq x y z
N MET A 1 -12.79 9.23 -23.18
CA MET A 1 -12.61 9.98 -21.90
C MET A 1 -13.11 9.17 -20.70
N HIS A 2 -12.59 7.96 -20.46
CA HIS A 2 -13.02 7.07 -19.36
C HIS A 2 -12.00 6.96 -18.22
N ALA A 3 -10.79 7.48 -18.40
CA ALA A 3 -9.71 7.36 -17.42
C ALA A 3 -10.09 7.97 -16.06
N GLY A 4 -10.66 9.18 -16.02
CA GLY A 4 -11.05 9.84 -14.76
C GLY A 4 -12.11 9.07 -13.97
N SER A 5 -13.07 8.44 -14.64
CA SER A 5 -14.09 7.61 -13.98
C SER A 5 -13.51 6.31 -13.43
N ILE A 6 -12.53 5.71 -14.12
CA ILE A 6 -11.87 4.49 -13.66
C ILE A 6 -10.99 4.78 -12.44
N TRP A 7 -10.23 5.88 -12.43
CA TRP A 7 -9.47 6.28 -11.23
C TRP A 7 -10.36 6.46 -10.01
N THR A 8 -11.50 7.14 -10.16
CA THR A 8 -12.47 7.33 -9.08
C THR A 8 -13.05 6.00 -8.60
N LEU A 9 -13.35 5.08 -9.52
CA LEU A 9 -13.85 3.75 -9.20
C LEU A 9 -12.81 2.93 -8.42
N LEU A 10 -11.55 2.94 -8.86
CA LEU A 10 -10.48 2.17 -8.23
C LEU A 10 -10.08 2.72 -6.86
N ASP A 11 -10.33 4.00 -6.60
CA ASP A 11 -10.13 4.59 -5.27
C ASP A 11 -11.11 4.04 -4.22
N HIS A 12 -12.19 3.38 -4.65
CA HIS A 12 -13.10 2.66 -3.77
C HIS A 12 -12.76 1.17 -3.58
N VAL A 13 -11.69 0.68 -4.21
CA VAL A 13 -11.23 -0.70 -4.04
C VAL A 13 -10.22 -0.76 -2.89
N PRO A 14 -10.58 -1.33 -1.72
CA PRO A 14 -9.68 -1.40 -0.58
C PRO A 14 -8.60 -2.48 -0.79
N ASP A 15 -7.47 -2.32 -0.11
CA ASP A 15 -6.49 -3.39 0.02
C ASP A 15 -7.07 -4.55 0.87
N PRO A 16 -6.94 -5.81 0.44
CA PRO A 16 -7.51 -6.95 1.16
C PRO A 16 -6.84 -7.22 2.52
N GLU A 17 -5.62 -6.74 2.73
CA GLU A 17 -4.90 -6.88 4.00
C GLU A 17 -5.08 -5.64 4.90
N ILE A 18 -5.34 -4.47 4.32
CA ILE A 18 -5.51 -3.19 5.00
C ILE A 18 -6.82 -2.53 4.51
N PRO A 19 -7.99 -2.92 5.03
CA PRO A 19 -9.29 -2.52 4.48
C PRO A 19 -9.59 -1.00 4.51
N VAL A 20 -8.80 -0.23 5.25
CA VAL A 20 -8.98 1.22 5.41
C VAL A 20 -8.29 2.05 4.32
N ILE A 21 -7.41 1.46 3.51
CA ILE A 21 -6.66 2.17 2.46
C ILE A 21 -7.03 1.61 1.09
N SER A 22 -7.17 2.48 0.10
CA SER A 22 -7.44 2.06 -1.28
C SER A 22 -6.16 1.61 -2.00
N ILE A 23 -6.32 0.80 -3.04
CA ILE A 23 -5.21 0.44 -3.93
C ILE A 23 -4.64 1.64 -4.70
N VAL A 24 -5.42 2.71 -4.85
CA VAL A 24 -4.97 3.98 -5.44
C VAL A 24 -4.12 4.75 -4.43
N GLU A 25 -4.56 4.83 -3.17
CA GLU A 25 -3.80 5.46 -2.09
C GLU A 25 -2.50 4.73 -1.75
N LEU A 26 -2.46 3.41 -1.90
CA LEU A 26 -1.22 2.63 -1.82
C LEU A 26 -0.31 2.80 -3.04
N GLY A 27 -0.79 3.46 -4.10
CA GLY A 27 -0.03 3.65 -5.34
C GLY A 27 0.16 2.37 -6.16
N ILE A 28 -0.68 1.35 -5.94
CA ILE A 28 -0.67 0.09 -6.70
C ILE A 28 -1.16 0.33 -8.13
N VAL A 29 -2.16 1.18 -8.30
CA VAL A 29 -2.61 1.62 -9.64
C VAL A 29 -1.60 2.61 -10.21
N ARG A 30 -0.96 2.24 -11.32
CA ARG A 30 0.11 3.05 -11.95
C ARG A 30 -0.36 3.86 -13.13
N ASP A 31 -1.23 3.27 -13.93
CA ASP A 31 -1.73 3.91 -15.14
C ASP A 31 -3.12 3.39 -15.49
N VAL A 32 -3.89 4.24 -16.15
CA VAL A 32 -5.21 3.92 -16.68
C VAL A 32 -5.29 4.50 -18.08
N THR A 33 -5.29 3.60 -19.06
CA THR A 33 -5.44 3.92 -20.48
C THR A 33 -6.85 3.59 -20.96
N GLU A 34 -7.15 3.85 -22.24
CA GLU A 34 -8.45 3.52 -22.81
C GLU A 34 -8.74 2.01 -22.87
N GLY A 35 -7.71 1.16 -22.81
CA GLY A 35 -7.85 -0.29 -22.92
C GLY A 35 -7.27 -1.09 -21.77
N ALA A 36 -6.57 -0.46 -20.81
CA ALA A 36 -5.91 -1.19 -19.75
C ALA A 36 -5.72 -0.38 -18.46
N VAL A 37 -5.81 -1.08 -17.32
CA VAL A 37 -5.34 -0.63 -16.00
C VAL A 37 -4.03 -1.33 -15.69
N VAL A 38 -3.02 -0.56 -15.32
CA VAL A 38 -1.69 -1.07 -14.95
C VAL A 38 -1.56 -1.10 -13.44
N LEU A 39 -1.24 -2.27 -12.89
CA LEU A 39 -1.06 -2.51 -11.46
C LEU A 39 0.39 -2.93 -11.18
N THR A 40 1.00 -2.35 -10.15
CA THR A 40 2.29 -2.80 -9.62
C THR A 40 2.09 -3.31 -8.18
N PRO A 41 2.28 -4.61 -7.91
CA PRO A 41 2.09 -5.16 -6.58
C PRO A 41 3.14 -4.62 -5.61
N THR A 42 2.74 -4.45 -4.35
CA THR A 42 3.64 -4.02 -3.25
C THR A 42 4.76 -5.03 -2.96
N TYR A 43 4.56 -6.30 -3.34
CA TYR A 43 5.56 -7.36 -3.27
C TYR A 43 5.32 -8.38 -4.38
N THR A 44 6.35 -8.72 -5.16
CA THR A 44 6.25 -9.56 -6.37
C THR A 44 5.71 -10.97 -6.09
N GLY A 45 5.88 -11.47 -4.87
CA GLY A 45 5.35 -12.77 -4.42
C GLY A 45 4.09 -12.66 -3.56
N CYS A 46 3.40 -11.52 -3.55
CA CYS A 46 2.29 -11.30 -2.62
C CYS A 46 1.06 -12.12 -3.06
N PRO A 47 0.53 -13.03 -2.22
CA PRO A 47 -0.70 -13.74 -2.54
C PRO A 47 -1.89 -12.79 -2.71
N ALA A 48 -1.84 -11.61 -2.09
CA ALA A 48 -2.86 -10.57 -2.22
C ALA A 48 -2.96 -9.99 -3.64
N THR A 49 -1.95 -10.16 -4.50
CA THR A 49 -1.98 -9.65 -5.89
C THR A 49 -3.18 -10.18 -6.65
N PHE A 50 -3.47 -11.48 -6.55
CA PHE A 50 -4.64 -12.08 -7.22
C PHE A 50 -5.97 -11.58 -6.65
N ALA A 51 -6.02 -11.36 -5.33
CA ALA A 51 -7.21 -10.80 -4.69
C ALA A 51 -7.46 -9.36 -5.14
N ILE A 52 -6.39 -8.54 -5.27
CA ILE A 52 -6.45 -7.18 -5.79
C ILE A 52 -6.92 -7.19 -7.26
N GLU A 53 -6.31 -8.01 -8.12
CA GLU A 53 -6.71 -8.13 -9.52
C GLU A 53 -8.18 -8.55 -9.67
N SER A 54 -8.64 -9.50 -8.86
CA SER A 54 -10.04 -9.94 -8.83
C SER A 54 -11.00 -8.84 -8.35
N ALA A 55 -10.62 -8.08 -7.32
CA ALA A 55 -11.40 -6.96 -6.82
C ALA A 55 -11.51 -5.83 -7.86
N VAL A 56 -10.40 -5.51 -8.53
CA VAL A 56 -10.34 -4.54 -9.64
C VAL A 56 -11.25 -4.99 -10.79
N ARG A 57 -11.14 -6.26 -11.23
CA ARG A 57 -11.99 -6.82 -12.29
C ARG A 57 -13.46 -6.70 -11.94
N THR A 58 -13.83 -7.09 -10.72
CA THR A 58 -15.20 -7.01 -10.22
C THR A 58 -15.72 -5.57 -10.20
N ALA A 59 -14.89 -4.61 -9.79
CA ALA A 59 -15.26 -3.20 -9.78
C ALA A 59 -15.50 -2.67 -11.21
N LEU A 60 -14.60 -2.99 -12.14
CA LEU A 60 -14.71 -2.61 -13.55
C LEU A 60 -15.96 -3.22 -14.21
N ASP A 61 -16.25 -4.50 -13.98
CA ASP A 61 -17.43 -5.18 -14.54
C ASP A 61 -18.74 -4.55 -14.07
N LYS A 62 -18.84 -4.26 -12.76
CA LYS A 62 -20.03 -3.59 -12.19
C LYS A 62 -20.26 -2.20 -12.77
N ALA A 63 -19.18 -1.52 -13.17
CA ALA A 63 -19.24 -0.21 -13.81
C ALA A 63 -19.41 -0.28 -15.34
N GLY A 64 -19.46 -1.49 -15.93
CA GLY A 64 -19.64 -1.70 -17.37
C GLY A 64 -18.35 -1.65 -18.19
N PHE A 65 -17.17 -1.63 -17.56
CA PHE A 65 -15.86 -1.57 -18.21
C PHE A 65 -15.29 -2.97 -18.51
N ASN A 66 -16.08 -3.83 -19.15
CA ASN A 66 -15.73 -5.24 -19.37
C ASN A 66 -14.51 -5.45 -20.28
N ASP A 67 -14.26 -4.52 -21.21
CA ASP A 67 -13.20 -4.62 -22.22
C ASP A 67 -11.83 -4.11 -21.73
N ILE A 68 -11.76 -3.54 -20.52
CA ILE A 68 -10.52 -3.00 -19.97
C ILE A 68 -9.64 -4.15 -19.46
N ALA A 69 -8.45 -4.32 -20.01
CA ALA A 69 -7.48 -5.30 -19.54
C ALA A 69 -6.85 -4.89 -18.20
N ILE A 70 -6.47 -5.87 -17.38
CA ILE A 70 -5.67 -5.65 -16.18
C ILE A 70 -4.26 -6.15 -16.48
N THR A 71 -3.27 -5.26 -16.40
CA THR A 71 -1.87 -5.58 -16.71
C THR A 71 -1.03 -5.42 -15.45
N ARG A 72 -0.26 -6.45 -15.13
CA ARG A 72 0.71 -6.40 -14.03
C ARG A 72 2.05 -5.90 -14.51
N GLN A 73 2.53 -4.81 -13.92
CA GLN A 73 3.86 -4.26 -14.14
C GLN A 73 4.75 -4.62 -12.95
N ILE A 74 5.90 -5.24 -13.21
CA ILE A 74 6.90 -5.62 -12.20
C ILE A 74 8.17 -4.74 -12.27
N ASP A 75 8.34 -3.99 -13.35
CA ASP A 75 9.44 -3.05 -13.55
C ASP A 75 8.88 -1.68 -14.01
N PRO A 76 9.19 -0.58 -13.30
CA PRO A 76 9.96 -0.53 -12.06
C PRO A 76 9.21 -1.20 -10.89
N PRO A 77 9.93 -1.69 -9.87
CA PRO A 77 9.30 -2.26 -8.67
C PRO A 77 8.49 -1.18 -7.92
N TRP A 78 7.48 -1.63 -7.17
CA TRP A 78 6.71 -0.74 -6.32
C TRP A 78 7.61 -0.12 -5.25
N THR A 79 7.42 1.18 -5.02
CA THR A 79 8.12 1.92 -3.97
C THR A 79 7.12 2.54 -3.00
N THR A 80 7.53 2.62 -1.74
CA THR A 80 6.81 3.27 -0.66
C THR A 80 6.55 4.75 -0.93
N ASP A 81 7.30 5.38 -1.82
CA ASP A 81 7.07 6.76 -2.25
C ASP A 81 5.72 6.95 -2.97
N TRP A 82 5.16 5.88 -3.54
CA TRP A 82 3.90 5.96 -4.27
C TRP A 82 2.67 5.99 -3.38
N ILE A 83 2.83 5.75 -2.07
CA ILE A 83 1.73 5.91 -1.11
C ILE A 83 1.36 7.41 -1.06
N SER A 84 0.06 7.73 -1.15
CA SER A 84 -0.43 9.10 -1.01
C SER A 84 -0.28 9.61 0.43
N GLU A 85 -0.35 10.92 0.65
CA GLU A 85 -0.32 11.48 2.01
C GLU A 85 -1.54 11.00 2.83
N THR A 86 -2.73 10.98 2.22
CA THR A 86 -3.95 10.45 2.84
C THR A 86 -3.79 8.97 3.19
N GLY A 87 -3.13 8.19 2.33
CA GLY A 87 -2.80 6.79 2.58
C GLY A 87 -1.87 6.64 3.79
N ARG A 88 -0.82 7.46 3.89
CA ARG A 88 0.10 7.46 5.05
C ARG A 88 -0.63 7.79 6.35
N GLU A 89 -1.53 8.76 6.33
CA GLU A 89 -2.35 9.12 7.50
C GLU A 89 -3.29 8.00 7.91
N LYS A 90 -3.98 7.36 6.94
CA LYS A 90 -4.84 6.21 7.19
C LYS A 90 -4.07 5.02 7.76
N LEU A 91 -2.88 4.73 7.24
CA LEU A 91 -1.99 3.69 7.79
C LEU A 91 -1.67 3.97 9.26
N ARG A 92 -1.25 5.21 9.57
CA ARG A 92 -0.93 5.63 10.95
C ARG A 92 -2.15 5.48 11.86
N ALA A 93 -3.31 5.96 11.43
CA ALA A 93 -4.57 5.86 12.19
C ALA A 93 -5.01 4.40 12.41
N TYR A 94 -4.68 3.51 11.48
CA TYR A 94 -4.90 2.07 11.59
C TYR A 94 -3.90 1.35 12.50
N GLY A 95 -2.86 2.06 12.97
CA GLY A 95 -1.81 1.48 13.81
C GLY A 95 -0.65 0.86 13.03
N ILE A 96 -0.53 1.15 11.72
CA ILE A 96 0.62 0.75 10.90
C ILE A 96 1.53 1.95 10.74
N ALA A 97 2.81 1.83 11.11
CA ALA A 97 3.78 2.90 10.90
C ALA A 97 4.14 3.02 9.41
N PRO A 98 3.78 4.13 8.74
CA PRO A 98 4.09 4.31 7.33
C PRO A 98 5.62 4.47 7.13
N PRO A 99 6.13 4.04 5.98
CA PRO A 99 7.53 4.22 5.62
C PRO A 99 7.85 5.70 5.40
N PRO A 100 9.09 6.14 5.76
CA PRO A 100 9.55 7.49 5.44
C PRO A 100 9.63 7.69 3.93
N HIS A 101 9.54 8.94 3.48
CA HIS A 101 9.83 9.28 2.09
C HIS A 101 11.28 8.94 1.72
N SER A 102 11.52 8.47 0.50
CA SER A 102 12.84 8.02 0.03
C SER A 102 13.92 9.11 0.05
N ASN A 103 13.53 10.38 -0.02
CA ASN A 103 14.45 11.50 0.12
C ASN A 103 15.09 11.61 1.52
N ASN A 104 14.59 10.86 2.51
CA ASN A 104 15.13 10.77 3.87
C ASN A 104 15.98 9.51 4.12
N LEU A 105 16.33 8.72 3.10
CA LEU A 105 17.06 7.44 3.21
C LEU A 105 18.55 7.53 3.57
N ARG A 106 19.00 8.59 4.25
CA ARG A 106 20.34 8.60 4.85
C ARG A 106 20.29 7.95 6.24
N GLY A 107 20.10 6.63 6.28
CA GLY A 107 20.19 5.81 7.50
C GLY A 107 19.02 4.85 7.72
N THR A 108 19.25 3.81 8.52
CA THR A 108 18.21 2.95 9.12
C THR A 108 17.19 3.84 9.82
N THR A 109 16.07 4.10 9.16
CA THR A 109 15.07 5.02 9.70
C THR A 109 14.20 4.23 10.68
N THR A 110 14.38 4.48 11.97
CA THR A 110 13.54 3.94 13.03
C THR A 110 12.11 4.48 12.85
N PRO A 111 11.09 3.63 12.63
CA PRO A 111 9.73 4.08 12.44
C PRO A 111 9.20 4.72 13.71
N ALA A 112 8.49 5.85 13.56
CA ALA A 112 7.77 6.46 14.65
C ALA A 112 6.58 5.59 15.05
N CYS A 113 6.35 5.47 16.36
CA CYS A 113 5.21 4.74 16.90
C CYS A 113 3.90 5.38 16.41
N PRO A 114 2.97 4.60 15.82
CA PRO A 114 1.72 5.14 15.31
C PRO A 114 0.76 5.59 16.43
N GLN A 115 0.97 5.10 17.66
CA GLN A 115 0.11 5.40 18.81
C GLN A 115 0.53 6.69 19.54
N CYS A 116 1.81 6.85 19.85
CA CYS A 116 2.30 7.98 20.65
C CYS A 116 3.24 8.94 19.89
N GLY A 117 3.63 8.61 18.66
CA GLY A 117 4.54 9.42 17.83
C GLY A 117 6.02 9.32 18.22
N SER A 118 6.38 8.53 19.22
CA SER A 118 7.78 8.38 19.65
C SER A 118 8.66 7.71 18.58
N SER A 119 9.88 8.21 18.41
CA SER A 119 10.93 7.58 17.60
C SER A 119 11.75 6.53 18.37
N HIS A 120 11.47 6.32 19.67
CA HIS A 120 12.15 5.35 20.51
C HIS A 120 11.51 3.97 20.31
N THR A 121 11.83 3.34 19.19
CA THR A 121 11.27 2.04 18.80
C THR A 121 12.37 1.05 18.42
N GLU A 122 12.08 -0.24 18.58
CA GLU A 122 13.00 -1.32 18.25
C GLU A 122 12.34 -2.36 17.33
N GLU A 123 13.11 -2.92 16.40
CA GLU A 123 12.66 -4.00 15.52
C GLU A 123 12.67 -5.31 16.32
N LEU A 124 11.49 -5.92 16.48
CA LEU A 124 11.38 -7.23 17.10
C LEU A 124 11.58 -8.35 16.08
N SER A 125 11.09 -8.14 14.85
CA SER A 125 11.18 -9.12 13.77
C SER A 125 11.09 -8.46 12.39
N ARG A 126 11.93 -8.92 11.46
CA ARG A 126 11.88 -8.62 10.01
C ARG A 126 10.57 -9.06 9.34
N PHE A 127 9.81 -9.93 10.00
CA PHE A 127 8.57 -10.52 9.52
C PHE A 127 7.43 -10.09 10.44
N GLY A 128 6.48 -9.34 9.90
CA GLY A 128 5.25 -8.89 10.58
C GLY A 128 4.03 -9.70 10.16
N SER A 129 2.85 -9.09 10.26
CA SER A 129 1.58 -9.73 9.91
C SER A 129 1.47 -10.14 8.43
N THR A 130 2.18 -9.43 7.55
CA THR A 130 2.21 -9.72 6.11
C THR A 130 3.63 -9.57 5.55
N PRO A 131 3.98 -10.17 4.40
CA PRO A 131 5.36 -10.20 3.90
C PRO A 131 5.99 -8.83 3.68
N CYS A 132 5.18 -7.82 3.38
CA CYS A 132 5.62 -6.43 3.22
C CYS A 132 5.81 -5.70 4.56
N LYS A 133 5.47 -6.31 5.71
CA LYS A 133 5.54 -5.68 7.04
C LYS A 133 6.63 -6.31 7.92
N ALA A 134 7.13 -5.52 8.87
CA ALA A 134 8.02 -5.91 9.96
C ALA A 134 7.34 -5.57 11.30
N LEU A 135 7.63 -6.34 12.34
CA LEU A 135 7.08 -6.11 13.69
C LEU A 135 8.05 -5.27 14.52
N TRP A 136 7.53 -4.20 15.10
CA TRP A 136 8.26 -3.26 15.94
C TRP A 136 7.58 -3.10 17.30
N ARG A 137 8.31 -2.55 18.27
CA ARG A 137 7.77 -2.14 19.58
C ARG A 137 8.25 -0.75 19.94
N CYS A 138 7.34 0.06 20.49
CA CYS A 138 7.71 1.33 21.10
C CYS A 138 8.22 1.12 22.53
N LEU A 139 9.34 1.72 22.87
CA LEU A 139 9.93 1.63 24.21
C LEU A 139 9.31 2.63 25.21
N ASP A 140 8.65 3.67 24.72
CA ASP A 140 8.02 4.70 25.58
C ASP A 140 6.60 4.32 26.00
N CYS A 141 5.78 3.78 25.08
CA CYS A 141 4.42 3.32 25.40
C CYS A 141 4.26 1.79 25.45
N ALA A 142 5.32 1.03 25.21
CA ALA A 142 5.35 -0.44 25.18
C ALA A 142 4.48 -1.13 24.10
N GLU A 143 3.78 -0.37 23.26
CA GLU A 143 2.89 -0.93 22.23
C GLU A 143 3.65 -1.60 21.07
N PRO A 144 3.29 -2.84 20.68
CA PRO A 144 3.75 -3.46 19.44
C PRO A 144 2.99 -2.91 18.23
N PHE A 145 3.67 -2.76 17.09
CA PHE A 145 3.04 -2.28 15.85
C PHE A 145 3.73 -2.84 14.60
N ASP A 146 2.98 -2.91 13.50
CA ASP A 146 3.51 -3.27 12.19
C ASP A 146 4.09 -2.03 11.48
N HIS A 147 5.20 -2.22 10.77
CA HIS A 147 5.84 -1.23 9.92
C HIS A 147 5.95 -1.75 8.48
N PHE A 148 5.54 -0.93 7.51
CA PHE A 148 5.68 -1.29 6.09
C PHE A 148 7.15 -1.16 5.65
N LYS A 149 7.76 -2.25 5.21
CA LYS A 149 9.18 -2.30 4.81
C LYS A 149 9.40 -1.59 3.47
N CYS A 150 10.47 -0.80 3.39
CA CYS A 150 11.03 -0.35 2.11
C CYS A 150 11.68 -1.55 1.39
N HIS A 151 11.48 -1.66 0.08
CA HIS A 151 12.18 -2.60 -0.80
C HIS A 151 12.98 -1.81 -1.84
#